data_AF-A0AA39YDB3-F1
#
_entry.id   AF-A0AA39YDB3-F1
#
_cell.length_a   1.000
_cell.length_b   1.000
_cell.length_c   1.000
_cell.angle_alpha   90.00
_cell.angle_beta   90.00
_cell.angle_gamma   90.00
#
_symmetry.space_group_name_H-M   'P 1'
#
loop_
_entity.id
_entity.type
_entity.pdbx_description
1 polymer ?
#
loop_
_entity_poly.entity_id
_entity_poly.type
_entity_poly.pdbx_seq_one_letter_code
_entity_poly.pdbx_strand_id
1 'polypeptide(L)'
;MISEQELVNEFDSAGWTPLHKAAYYGDVEGAKALLTAGADHKLKDRRSYKDLTSGTPCEIARNNLMDIDQNGIDDGFYEWLDSKDHAAINYFKNSLQEIWRILANLDLKDSAEKRPVHEHE
;
A
#
# COMPACT_ATOMS: atom_id res chain seq x y z
N MET A 1 -16.79 -23.32 0.44
CA MET A 1 -15.47 -23.12 -0.17
C MET A 1 -15.21 -21.63 -0.09
N ILE A 2 -14.11 -21.21 0.52
CA ILE A 2 -13.72 -19.79 0.57
C ILE A 2 -13.31 -19.41 -0.85
N SER A 3 -13.81 -18.30 -1.37
CA SER A 3 -13.45 -17.84 -2.72
C SER A 3 -12.04 -17.25 -2.71
N GLU A 4 -11.32 -17.29 -3.85
CA GLU A 4 -9.99 -16.65 -3.97
C GLU A 4 -10.05 -15.15 -3.65
N GLN A 5 -11.20 -14.52 -3.89
CA GLN A 5 -11.49 -13.12 -3.55
C GLN A 5 -11.64 -12.83 -2.05
N GLU A 6 -12.09 -13.81 -1.26
CA GLU A 6 -12.11 -13.66 0.19
C GLU A 6 -10.69 -13.67 0.74
N LEU A 7 -9.81 -14.55 0.22
CA LEU A 7 -8.45 -14.70 0.74
C LEU A 7 -7.59 -13.45 0.55
N VAL A 8 -7.76 -12.71 -0.56
CA VAL A 8 -6.97 -11.49 -0.83
C VAL A 8 -7.35 -10.31 0.08
N ASN A 9 -8.47 -10.43 0.81
CA ASN A 9 -8.98 -9.43 1.75
C ASN A 9 -8.90 -9.88 3.22
N GLU A 10 -8.45 -11.11 3.47
CA GLU A 10 -8.25 -11.63 4.82
C GLU A 10 -7.15 -10.86 5.54
N PHE A 11 -7.35 -10.65 6.83
CA PHE A 11 -6.33 -10.06 7.69
C PHE A 11 -5.47 -11.17 8.28
N ASP A 12 -4.15 -11.00 8.22
CA ASP A 12 -3.23 -11.88 8.93
C ASP A 12 -3.25 -11.62 10.45
N SER A 13 -2.43 -12.36 11.19
CA SER A 13 -2.31 -12.19 12.64
C SER A 13 -1.81 -10.81 13.09
N ALA A 14 -1.17 -10.05 12.18
CA ALA A 14 -0.75 -8.67 12.43
C ALA A 14 -1.83 -7.66 12.06
N GLY A 15 -2.99 -8.10 11.54
CA GLY A 15 -4.06 -7.21 11.12
C GLY A 15 -3.83 -6.58 9.75
N TRP A 16 -3.01 -7.19 8.89
CA TRP A 16 -2.73 -6.75 7.52
C TRP A 16 -3.37 -7.65 6.48
N THR A 17 -3.89 -7.05 5.41
CA THR A 17 -4.23 -7.81 4.20
C THR A 17 -2.98 -8.04 3.36
N PRO A 18 -2.99 -9.01 2.43
CA PRO A 18 -1.91 -9.18 1.45
C PRO A 18 -1.51 -7.88 0.74
N LEU A 19 -2.47 -7.00 0.44
CA LEU A 19 -2.20 -5.72 -0.22
C LEU A 19 -1.47 -4.73 0.70
N HIS A 20 -1.70 -4.76 2.02
CA HIS A 20 -0.90 -3.99 2.98
C HIS A 20 0.57 -4.43 2.96
N LYS A 21 0.84 -5.74 2.88
CA LYS A 21 2.21 -6.26 2.78
C LYS A 21 2.90 -5.83 1.48
N ALA A 22 2.21 -5.94 0.35
CA ALA A 22 2.77 -5.51 -0.94
C ALA A 22 3.11 -4.01 -0.92
N ALA A 23 2.24 -3.18 -0.35
CA ALA A 23 2.49 -1.75 -0.16
C ALA A 23 3.63 -1.45 0.82
N TYR A 24 3.77 -2.25 1.89
CA TYR A 24 4.85 -2.08 2.87
C TYR A 24 6.23 -2.45 2.29
N TYR A 25 6.31 -3.55 1.55
CA TYR A 25 7.57 -4.08 0.98
C TYR A 25 7.89 -3.58 -0.42
N GLY A 26 7.09 -2.66 -0.99
CA GLY A 26 7.33 -2.15 -2.34
C GLY A 26 7.23 -3.23 -3.43
N ASP A 27 6.40 -4.26 -3.23
CA ASP A 27 6.17 -5.33 -4.21
C ASP A 27 5.11 -4.89 -5.23
N VAL A 28 5.57 -4.24 -6.31
CA VAL A 28 4.70 -3.70 -7.36
C VAL A 28 3.90 -4.80 -8.06
N GLU A 29 4.54 -5.93 -8.37
CA GLU A 29 3.90 -7.01 -9.12
C GLU A 29 2.92 -7.78 -8.24
N GLY A 30 3.27 -8.01 -6.97
CA GLY A 30 2.34 -8.53 -5.97
C GLY A 30 1.12 -7.64 -5.80
N ALA A 31 1.31 -6.31 -5.69
CA ALA A 31 0.20 -5.35 -5.58
C ALA A 31 -0.73 -5.42 -6.80
N LYS A 32 -0.19 -5.43 -8.03
CA LYS A 32 -0.99 -5.55 -9.26
C LYS A 32 -1.76 -6.88 -9.32
N ALA A 33 -1.11 -7.99 -8.96
CA ALA A 33 -1.74 -9.31 -8.97
C ALA A 33 -2.91 -9.37 -7.97
N LEU A 34 -2.72 -8.84 -6.75
CA LEU A 34 -3.76 -8.76 -5.73
C LEU A 34 -4.92 -7.86 -6.16
N LEU A 35 -4.65 -6.69 -6.74
CA LEU A 35 -5.69 -5.82 -7.28
C LEU A 35 -6.49 -6.50 -8.41
N THR A 36 -5.80 -7.23 -9.29
CA THR A 36 -6.45 -8.02 -10.37
C THR A 36 -7.33 -9.14 -9.80
N ALA A 37 -6.91 -9.74 -8.70
CA ALA A 37 -7.68 -10.75 -7.97
C ALA A 37 -8.86 -10.16 -7.16
N GLY A 38 -9.03 -8.83 -7.13
CA GLY A 38 -10.13 -8.17 -6.42
C GLY A 38 -9.83 -7.79 -4.98
N ALA A 39 -8.56 -7.59 -4.62
CA ALA A 39 -8.19 -7.02 -3.33
C ALA A 39 -8.79 -5.62 -3.16
N ASP A 40 -9.44 -5.39 -2.02
CA ASP A 40 -10.02 -4.12 -1.63
C ASP A 40 -8.93 -3.21 -1.06
N HIS A 41 -8.56 -2.22 -1.86
CA HIS A 41 -7.57 -1.21 -1.52
C HIS A 41 -8.02 -0.21 -0.45
N LYS A 42 -9.28 -0.26 -0.01
CA LYS A 42 -9.84 0.66 0.99
C LYS A 42 -9.86 0.07 2.39
N LEU A 43 -9.56 -1.22 2.51
CA LEU A 43 -9.45 -1.87 3.82
C LEU A 43 -8.36 -1.17 4.62
N LYS A 44 -8.72 -0.73 5.82
CA LYS A 44 -7.76 -0.25 6.80
C LYS A 44 -7.21 -1.44 7.55
N ASP A 45 -5.93 -1.38 7.89
CA ASP A 45 -5.35 -2.36 8.80
C ASP A 45 -6.07 -2.39 10.16
N ARG A 46 -5.91 -3.51 10.86
CA ARG A 46 -6.48 -3.74 12.20
C ARG A 46 -5.43 -3.66 13.29
N ARG A 47 -4.28 -3.02 13.02
CA ARG A 47 -3.20 -2.93 14.02
C ARG A 47 -3.68 -2.11 15.21
N SER A 48 -3.49 -2.67 16.41
CA SER A 48 -3.87 -2.02 17.67
C SER A 48 -2.77 -1.12 18.26
N TYR A 49 -1.58 -1.09 17.64
CA TYR A 49 -0.45 -0.31 18.15
C TYR A 49 -0.55 1.16 17.75
N LYS A 50 -0.49 2.02 18.76
CA LYS A 50 -0.80 3.46 18.69
C LYS A 50 0.19 4.32 17.89
N ASP A 51 1.37 3.80 17.55
CA ASP A 51 2.51 4.63 17.13
C ASP A 51 3.12 4.31 15.76
N LEU A 52 2.63 3.33 14.99
CA LEU A 52 3.24 3.00 13.68
C LEU A 52 2.17 2.70 12.60
N THR A 53 2.03 3.66 11.68
CA THR A 53 1.49 3.54 10.32
C THR A 53 0.12 2.89 10.10
N SER A 54 -0.84 2.98 11.03
CA SER A 54 -2.21 2.48 10.75
C SER A 54 -2.83 3.20 9.55
N GLY A 55 -3.28 2.45 8.54
CA GLY A 55 -3.87 3.06 7.35
C GLY A 55 -4.31 2.06 6.30
N THR A 56 -4.85 2.57 5.19
CA THR A 56 -5.07 1.79 3.97
C THR A 56 -3.72 1.42 3.33
N PRO A 57 -3.68 0.45 2.39
CA PRO A 57 -2.47 0.17 1.62
C PRO A 57 -1.86 1.41 0.95
N CYS A 58 -2.69 2.36 0.50
CA CYS A 58 -2.23 3.62 -0.10
C CYS A 58 -1.52 4.51 0.92
N GLU A 59 -2.09 4.61 2.13
CA GLU A 59 -1.50 5.37 3.23
C GLU A 59 -0.20 4.76 3.72
N ILE A 60 -0.08 3.42 3.77
CA ILE A 60 1.16 2.73 4.09
C ILE A 60 2.25 3.04 3.06
N ALA A 61 1.97 2.89 1.76
CA ALA A 61 2.95 3.20 0.71
C ALA A 61 3.44 4.65 0.80
N ARG A 62 2.53 5.60 1.05
CA ARG A 62 2.85 7.02 1.23
C ARG A 62 3.68 7.29 2.48
N ASN A 63 3.35 6.67 3.62
CA ASN A 63 4.07 6.89 4.87
C ASN A 63 5.50 6.34 4.76
N ASN A 64 5.68 5.16 4.17
CA ASN A 64 7.00 4.60 3.90
C ASN A 64 7.84 5.53 2.98
N LEU A 65 7.21 6.16 1.98
CA LEU A 65 7.87 7.20 1.17
C LEU A 65 8.36 8.37 2.02
N MET A 66 7.50 8.88 2.92
CA MET A 66 7.81 10.02 3.77
C MET A 66 8.91 9.71 4.77
N ASP A 67 8.91 8.50 5.34
CA ASP A 67 9.94 8.07 6.29
C ASP A 67 11.32 8.00 5.62
N ILE A 68 11.41 7.46 4.40
CA ILE A 68 12.65 7.45 3.59
C ILE A 68 13.15 8.87 3.34
N ASP A 69 12.25 9.81 3.07
CA ASP A 69 12.59 11.20 2.72
C ASP A 69 12.92 12.08 3.95
N GLN A 70 12.27 11.85 5.10
CA GLN A 70 12.40 12.71 6.29
C GLN A 70 13.46 12.23 7.28
N ASN A 71 13.50 10.93 7.57
CA ASN A 71 14.33 10.39 8.64
C ASN A 71 15.62 9.75 8.13
N GLY A 72 15.73 9.58 6.81
CA GLY A 72 16.72 8.68 6.23
C GLY A 72 16.42 7.22 6.58
N ILE A 73 17.27 6.31 6.12
CA ILE A 73 17.21 4.90 6.52
C ILE A 73 17.72 4.84 7.97
N ASP A 74 16.84 4.87 8.98
CA ASP A 74 17.26 4.60 10.36
C ASP A 74 17.71 3.14 10.46
N ASP A 75 18.83 2.94 11.16
CA ASP A 75 19.65 1.72 11.17
C ASP A 75 18.87 0.45 11.61
N GLY A 76 17.68 0.61 12.19
CA GLY A 76 16.84 -0.49 12.68
C GLY A 76 15.70 -0.96 11.77
N PHE A 77 15.23 -0.18 10.78
CA PHE A 77 14.04 -0.58 9.99
C PHE A 77 14.40 -1.48 8.80
N TYR A 78 15.62 -1.35 8.28
CA TYR A 78 16.13 -2.15 7.18
C TYR A 78 17.59 -2.57 7.43
N GLU A 79 17.86 -3.29 8.52
CA GLU A 79 19.14 -4.00 8.71
C GLU A 79 19.51 -4.89 7.50
N TRP A 80 18.55 -5.23 6.65
CA TRP A 80 18.74 -6.00 5.40
C TRP A 80 19.26 -5.19 4.21
N LEU A 81 19.20 -3.84 4.25
CA LEU A 81 19.87 -2.96 3.29
C LEU A 81 21.31 -2.68 3.78
N ASP A 82 22.08 -3.75 3.97
CA ASP A 82 23.47 -3.76 4.46
C ASP A 82 24.45 -2.99 3.55
N SER A 83 23.99 -2.54 2.38
CA SER A 83 24.72 -1.61 1.54
C SER A 83 23.97 -0.28 1.48
N LYS A 84 24.68 0.82 1.76
CA LYS A 84 24.33 2.19 1.35
C LYS A 84 24.29 2.35 -0.19
N ASP A 85 23.81 1.33 -0.90
CA ASP A 85 23.62 1.35 -2.33
C ASP A 85 22.38 2.19 -2.63
N HIS A 86 22.66 3.42 -3.07
CA HIS A 86 21.65 4.38 -3.46
C HIS A 86 20.75 3.81 -4.56
N ALA A 87 21.21 2.84 -5.36
CA ALA A 87 20.41 2.19 -6.39
C ALA A 87 19.28 1.34 -5.79
N ALA A 88 19.55 0.58 -4.72
CA ALA A 88 18.54 -0.24 -4.06
C ALA A 88 17.48 0.61 -3.34
N ILE A 89 17.91 1.70 -2.68
CA ILE A 89 17.01 2.68 -2.05
C ILE A 89 16.15 3.37 -3.12
N ASN A 90 16.75 3.80 -4.23
CA ASN A 90 16.01 4.42 -5.33
C ASN A 90 15.03 3.44 -5.97
N TYR A 91 15.42 2.18 -6.16
CA TYR A 91 14.53 1.14 -6.66
C TYR A 91 13.32 0.96 -5.74
N PHE A 92 13.55 0.82 -4.44
CA PHE A 92 12.50 0.68 -3.45
C PHE A 92 11.56 1.90 -3.42
N LYS A 93 12.13 3.12 -3.45
CA LYS A 93 11.37 4.37 -3.53
C LYS A 93 10.50 4.43 -4.80
N ASN A 94 11.05 4.05 -5.95
CA ASN A 94 10.32 4.00 -7.22
C ASN A 94 9.17 2.98 -7.18
N SER A 95 9.40 1.82 -6.54
CA SER A 95 8.36 0.82 -6.37
C SER A 95 7.20 1.32 -5.52
N LEU A 96 7.50 1.94 -4.38
CA LEU A 96 6.48 2.51 -3.50
C LEU A 96 5.73 3.68 -4.18
N GLN A 97 6.42 4.51 -4.97
CA GLN A 97 5.81 5.56 -5.78
C GLN A 97 4.80 5.00 -6.78
N GLU A 98 5.16 3.90 -7.46
CA GLU A 98 4.26 3.27 -8.43
C GLU A 98 3.03 2.66 -7.75
N ILE A 99 3.21 1.97 -6.62
CA ILE A 99 2.08 1.43 -5.84
C ILE A 99 1.16 2.57 -5.39
N TRP A 100 1.71 3.64 -4.81
CA TRP A 100 0.93 4.80 -4.40
C TRP A 100 0.16 5.41 -5.58
N ARG A 101 0.79 5.56 -6.75
CA ARG A 101 0.14 6.09 -7.95
C ARG A 101 -1.03 5.22 -8.41
N ILE A 102 -0.87 3.89 -8.40
CA ILE A 102 -1.94 2.95 -8.76
C ILE A 102 -3.13 3.12 -7.81
N LEU A 103 -2.87 3.09 -6.51
CA LEU A 103 -3.91 3.14 -5.48
C LEU A 103 -4.61 4.51 -5.45
N ALA A 104 -3.87 5.61 -5.54
CA ALA A 104 -4.44 6.96 -5.59
C ALA A 104 -5.33 7.17 -6.83
N ASN A 105 -4.98 6.60 -7.98
CA ASN A 105 -5.82 6.66 -9.17
C ASN A 105 -7.13 5.89 -9.02
N LEU A 106 -7.13 4.76 -8.28
CA LEU A 106 -8.35 4.02 -7.98
C LEU A 106 -9.28 4.85 -7.07
N ASP A 107 -8.73 5.52 -6.05
CA ASP A 107 -9.51 6.41 -5.17
C ASP A 107 -10.17 7.57 -5.95
N LEU A 108 -9.45 8.16 -6.91
CA LEU A 108 -9.96 9.23 -7.77
C LEU A 108 -11.07 8.73 -8.69
N LYS A 109 -10.89 7.54 -9.30
CA LYS A 109 -11.88 6.93 -10.18
C LYS A 109 -13.18 6.63 -9.43
N ASP A 110 -13.07 6.02 -8.26
CA ASP A 110 -14.23 5.71 -7.42
C ASP A 110 -14.96 6.97 -6.93
N SER A 111 -14.22 8.06 -6.71
CA SER A 111 -14.80 9.36 -6.35
C SER A 111 -15.49 10.04 -7.54
N ALA A 112 -14.98 9.86 -8.76
CA ALA A 112 -15.58 10.37 -9.99
C ALA A 112 -16.86 9.60 -10.35
N GLU A 113 -16.88 8.28 -10.20
CA GLU A 113 -18.05 7.43 -10.47
C GLU A 113 -19.20 7.66 -9.48
N LYS A 114 -18.90 8.13 -8.26
CA LYS A 114 -19.90 8.47 -7.24
C LYS A 114 -20.50 9.86 -7.37
N ARG A 115 -19.98 10.73 -8.25
CA ARG A 115 -20.64 11.99 -8.56
C ARG A 115 -21.92 11.68 -9.33
N PRO A 116 -23.11 12.02 -8.82
CA PRO A 116 -24.33 11.83 -9.58
C PRO A 116 -24.23 12.69 -10.84
N VAL A 117 -24.41 12.08 -12.01
CA VAL A 117 -24.82 12.78 -13.22
C VAL A 117 -26.26 13.27 -13.03
N HIS A 118 -26.43 14.24 -12.14
CA HIS A 118 -27.62 15.08 -12.07
C HIS A 118 -27.18 16.52 -12.36
N GLU A 119 -26.73 16.75 -13.59
CA GLU A 119 -26.99 18.01 -14.25
C GLU A 119 -28.29 17.78 -15.05
N HIS A 120 -29.41 18.11 -14.40
CA HIS A 120 -30.69 18.24 -15.06
C HIS A 120 -30.65 19.49 -15.96
N GLU A 121 -30.95 19.23 -17.24
CA GLU A 121 -31.70 20.02 -18.23
C GLU A 121 -31.52 21.55 -18.29
#